data_AF-A0A0N4XMI2-F1
#
_entry.id   AF-A0A0N4XMI2-F1
#
_cell.length_a   1.000
_cell.length_b   1.000
_cell.length_c   1.000
_cell.angle_alpha   90.00
_cell.angle_beta   90.00
_cell.angle_gamma   90.00
#
_symmetry.space_group_name_H-M   'P 1'
#
loop_
_entity.id
_entity.type
_entity.pdbx_description
1 polymer ?
#
loop_
_entity_poly.entity_id
_entity_poly.type
_entity_poly.pdbx_seq_one_letter_code
_entity_poly.pdbx_strand_id
1 'polypeptide(L)'
;MVVLPLNYKLIRIYPDSDETLRYLNTLYDGSSPYELDFWQPPTHVGAIVDVTVAPSDAPIFVKDLESKKLNYVVVVNDLQQAIEGEKSSPGFYHPEADGYSYNKYNSLEDIHKELLRLRKEKPEMISLIDIGESHENRTLLVAKVRKCRQFNHRSIDNF
;
A
#
# COMPACT_ATOMS: atom_id res chain seq x y z
N MET A 1 0.26 -7.31 13.70
CA MET A 1 -0.69 -6.24 13.33
C MET A 1 -0.20 -4.97 14.02
N VAL A 2 0.32 -4.00 13.27
CA VAL A 2 0.69 -2.70 13.86
C VAL A 2 -0.62 -1.97 14.15
N VAL A 3 -0.90 -1.71 15.42
CA VAL A 3 -2.04 -0.89 15.82
C VAL A 3 -1.51 0.53 15.88
N LEU A 4 -1.85 1.36 14.89
CA LEU A 4 -1.59 2.79 14.98
C LEU A 4 -2.51 3.37 16.06
N PRO A 5 -2.02 4.22 16.97
CA PRO A 5 -2.89 4.95 17.88
C PRO A 5 -3.93 5.79 17.10
N LEU A 6 -5.09 6.04 17.70
CA LEU A 6 -6.17 6.84 17.11
C LEU A 6 -5.70 8.26 16.76
N ASN A 7 -6.16 8.84 15.64
CA ASN A 7 -5.97 10.25 15.22
C ASN A 7 -4.59 10.66 14.67
N TYR A 8 -3.79 9.76 14.10
CA TYR A 8 -2.63 10.20 13.32
C TYR A 8 -3.11 11.05 12.15
N LYS A 9 -2.40 12.14 11.88
CA LYS A 9 -2.69 13.02 10.73
C LYS A 9 -1.66 12.78 9.65
N LEU A 10 -2.10 12.75 8.39
CA LEU A 10 -1.23 12.88 7.23
C LEU A 10 -1.19 14.35 6.83
N ILE A 11 -0.01 14.96 6.90
CA ILE A 11 0.23 16.34 6.52
C ILE A 11 1.10 16.35 5.28
N ARG A 12 0.65 17.07 4.26
CA ARG A 12 1.42 17.36 3.04
C ARG A 12 2.00 18.75 3.15
N ILE A 13 3.31 18.86 2.99
CA ILE A 13 4.08 20.10 3.11
C ILE A 13 4.72 20.41 1.76
N TYR A 14 4.77 21.70 1.42
CA TYR A 14 5.32 22.22 0.18
C TYR A 14 6.51 23.14 0.49
N PRO A 15 7.75 22.60 0.59
CA PRO A 15 8.94 23.43 0.72
C PRO A 15 9.12 24.32 -0.51
N ASP A 16 9.18 25.63 -0.30
CA ASP A 16 9.27 26.65 -1.36
C ASP A 16 10.65 27.35 -1.40
N SER A 17 11.55 26.94 -0.51
CA SER A 17 12.85 27.58 -0.31
C SER A 17 13.85 26.59 0.27
N ASP A 18 15.15 26.85 0.06
CA ASP A 18 16.20 25.99 0.61
C ASP A 18 16.20 25.96 2.15
N GLU A 19 15.73 27.03 2.79
CA GLU A 19 15.60 27.09 4.25
C GLU A 19 14.52 26.11 4.76
N THR A 20 13.33 26.14 4.17
CA THR A 20 12.24 25.22 4.54
C THR A 20 12.61 23.77 4.23
N LEU A 21 13.28 23.52 3.11
CA LEU A 21 13.80 22.20 2.77
C LEU A 21 14.85 21.71 3.79
N ARG A 22 15.80 22.55 4.18
CA ARG A 22 16.82 22.20 5.19
C ARG A 22 16.21 21.84 6.54
N TYR A 23 15.18 22.57 6.96
CA TYR A 23 14.43 22.25 8.17
C TYR A 23 13.76 20.87 8.08
N LEU A 24 13.05 20.58 6.98
CA LEU A 24 12.41 19.27 6.79
C LEU A 24 13.43 18.12 6.73
N ASN A 25 14.59 18.31 6.08
CA ASN A 25 15.68 17.32 6.10
C ASN A 25 16.18 17.07 7.53
N THR A 26 16.31 18.10 8.35
CA THR A 26 16.72 17.94 9.76
C THR A 26 15.74 17.09 10.55
N LEU A 27 14.43 17.23 10.30
CA LEU A 27 13.42 16.38 10.91
C LEU A 27 13.53 14.92 10.43
N TYR A 28 13.77 14.73 9.13
CA TYR A 28 13.87 13.40 8.51
C TYR A 28 15.12 12.62 8.96
N ASP A 29 16.27 13.30 9.12
CA ASP A 29 17.55 12.69 9.50
C ASP A 29 17.62 12.24 10.98
N GLY A 30 16.47 12.20 11.68
CA GLY A 30 16.36 11.69 13.04
C GLY A 30 16.56 12.72 14.15
N SER A 31 16.62 14.02 13.82
CA SER A 31 16.68 15.11 14.82
C SER A 31 15.30 15.71 15.15
N SER A 32 14.22 15.02 14.79
CA SER A 32 12.86 15.49 15.06
C SER A 32 12.53 15.44 16.56
N PRO A 33 12.02 16.53 17.16
CA PRO A 33 11.45 16.50 18.50
C PRO A 33 10.04 15.89 18.52
N TYR A 34 9.49 15.54 17.34
CA TYR A 34 8.16 14.97 17.14
C TYR A 34 8.26 13.52 16.65
N GLU A 35 7.26 12.71 16.97
CA GLU A 35 7.05 11.40 16.37
C GLU A 35 6.44 11.56 14.96
N LEU A 36 7.32 11.43 13.96
CA LEU A 36 7.02 11.59 12.55
C LEU A 36 7.34 10.31 11.78
N ASP A 37 6.49 9.96 10.82
CA ASP A 37 6.75 8.91 9.84
C ASP A 37 6.55 9.45 8.42
N PHE A 38 7.63 9.57 7.67
CA PHE A 38 7.68 10.20 6.35
C PHE A 38 7.31 9.20 5.26
N TRP A 39 6.13 9.40 4.65
CA TRP A 39 5.67 8.62 3.50
C TRP A 39 6.35 9.06 2.21
N GLN A 40 6.57 10.37 2.08
CA GLN A 40 7.39 10.95 1.02
C GLN A 40 8.40 11.92 1.65
N PRO A 41 9.66 11.48 1.83
CA PRO A 41 10.71 12.30 2.42
C PRO A 41 11.00 13.58 1.61
N PRO A 42 11.58 14.62 2.24
CA PRO A 42 12.08 15.79 1.55
C PRO A 42 13.17 15.44 0.53
N THR A 43 13.06 16.01 -0.68
CA THR A 43 14.06 15.78 -1.75
C THR A 43 14.64 17.06 -2.33
N HIS A 44 13.79 18.02 -2.73
CA HIS A 44 14.20 19.29 -3.34
C HIS A 44 13.08 20.33 -3.17
N VAL A 45 13.41 21.61 -3.36
CA VAL A 45 12.43 22.70 -3.32
C VAL A 45 11.38 22.50 -4.40
N GLY A 46 10.10 22.64 -4.03
CA GLY A 46 8.95 22.41 -4.91
C GLY A 46 8.44 20.97 -4.94
N ALA A 47 9.19 19.99 -4.41
CA ALA A 47 8.69 18.63 -4.21
C ALA A 47 7.78 18.57 -2.98
N ILE A 48 6.71 17.79 -3.06
CA ILE A 48 5.84 17.56 -1.89
C ILE A 48 6.54 16.67 -0.86
N VAL A 49 6.21 16.90 0.40
CA VAL A 49 6.63 16.07 1.53
C VAL A 49 5.38 15.58 2.25
N ASP A 50 5.20 14.27 2.34
CA ASP A 50 4.07 13.66 3.03
C ASP A 50 4.57 13.01 4.31
N VAL A 51 4.03 13.43 5.45
CA VAL A 51 4.46 12.97 6.77
C VAL A 51 3.24 12.71 7.64
N THR A 52 3.26 11.56 8.32
CA THR A 52 2.31 11.30 9.39
C THR A 52 2.85 11.79 10.71
N VAL A 53 1.98 12.35 11.53
CA VAL A 53 2.32 12.91 12.84
C VAL A 53 1.47 12.28 13.92
N ALA A 54 2.11 11.92 15.03
CA ALA A 54 1.41 11.38 16.19
C ALA A 54 0.40 12.39 16.78
N PRO A 55 -0.72 11.92 17.36
CA PRO A 55 -1.79 12.77 17.88
C PRO A 55 -1.32 13.75 18.95
N SER A 56 -0.38 13.34 19.81
CA SER A 56 0.20 14.19 20.86
C SER A 56 0.97 15.38 20.30
N ASP A 57 1.60 15.18 19.14
CA ASP A 57 2.57 16.10 18.57
C ASP A 57 1.95 16.98 17.49
N ALA A 58 0.86 16.52 16.86
CA ALA A 58 0.18 17.23 15.78
C ALA A 58 -0.12 18.71 16.09
N PRO A 59 -0.64 19.10 17.28
CA PRO A 59 -0.90 20.51 17.58
C PRO A 59 0.36 21.37 17.66
N ILE A 60 1.48 20.81 18.13
CA ILE A 60 2.74 21.53 18.30
C ILE A 60 3.46 21.60 16.95
N PHE A 61 3.48 20.50 16.21
CA PHE A 61 4.08 20.42 14.88
C PHE A 61 3.40 21.39 13.91
N VAL A 62 2.07 21.46 13.90
CA VAL A 62 1.33 22.43 13.06
C VAL A 62 1.72 23.87 13.39
N LYS A 63 1.82 24.22 14.67
CA LYS A 63 2.26 25.57 15.08
C LYS A 63 3.70 25.87 14.66
N ASP A 64 4.58 24.86 14.70
CA ASP A 64 5.96 25.01 14.24
C ASP A 64 6.02 25.29 12.73
N LEU A 65 5.27 24.52 11.93
CA LEU A 65 5.11 24.75 10.49
C LEU A 65 4.61 26.17 10.19
N GLU A 66 3.58 26.63 10.91
CA GLU A 66 3.04 27.99 10.79
C GLU A 66 4.06 29.07 11.18
N SER A 67 4.79 28.87 12.29
CA SER A 67 5.80 29.81 12.75
C SER A 67 6.95 30.00 11.75
N LYS A 68 7.27 28.92 11.03
CA LYS A 68 8.28 28.87 9.96
C LYS A 68 7.70 29.19 8.57
N LYS A 69 6.40 29.52 8.50
CA LYS A 69 5.68 29.87 7.26
C LYS A 69 5.76 28.79 6.18
N LEU A 70 5.80 27.50 6.56
CA LEU A 70 5.69 26.42 5.59
C LEU A 70 4.25 26.31 5.09
N ASN A 71 4.10 26.18 3.78
CA ASN A 71 2.81 25.85 3.18
C ASN A 71 2.50 24.37 3.42
N TYR A 72 1.33 24.07 3.99
CA TYR A 72 0.92 22.69 4.25
C TYR A 72 -0.60 22.51 4.12
N VAL A 73 -1.02 21.27 3.96
CA VAL A 73 -2.42 20.85 4.05
C VAL A 73 -2.53 19.56 4.85
N VAL A 74 -3.60 19.43 5.65
CA VAL A 74 -3.93 18.17 6.31
C VAL A 74 -4.70 17.31 5.29
N VAL A 75 -4.03 16.31 4.72
CA VAL A 75 -4.61 15.41 3.71
C VAL A 75 -5.55 14.41 4.34
N VAL A 76 -5.15 13.85 5.49
CA VAL A 76 -5.97 12.90 6.26
C VAL A 76 -5.96 13.37 7.71
N ASN A 77 -7.14 13.65 8.25
CA ASN A 77 -7.27 14.11 9.64
C ASN A 77 -7.28 12.96 10.65
N ASP A 78 -7.75 11.78 10.25
CA ASP A 78 -7.71 10.57 11.05
C ASP A 78 -7.35 9.38 10.15
N LEU A 79 -6.08 8.99 10.20
CA LEU A 79 -5.55 7.89 9.40
C LEU A 79 -6.20 6.55 9.77
N GLN A 80 -6.56 6.36 11.04
CA GLN A 80 -7.21 5.12 11.47
C GLN A 80 -8.61 5.02 10.85
N GLN A 81 -9.38 6.11 10.85
CA GLN A 81 -10.68 6.16 10.18
C GLN A 81 -10.55 5.91 8.67
N ALA A 82 -9.51 6.43 8.02
CA ALA A 82 -9.27 6.18 6.60
C ALA A 82 -9.00 4.70 6.30
N ILE A 83 -8.18 4.03 7.14
CA ILE A 83 -7.90 2.59 7.03
C ILE A 83 -9.16 1.75 7.29
N GLU A 84 -9.96 2.14 8.29
CA GLU A 84 -11.22 1.45 8.59
C GLU A 84 -12.26 1.62 7.46
N GLY A 85 -12.33 2.80 6.85
CA GLY A 85 -13.15 3.07 5.67
C GLY A 85 -12.75 2.22 4.46
N GLU A 86 -11.44 2.02 4.26
CA GLU A 86 -10.92 1.16 3.21
C GLU A 86 -11.33 -0.31 3.43
N LYS A 87 -11.20 -0.83 4.66
CA LYS A 87 -11.61 -2.20 5.01
C LYS A 87 -13.11 -2.46 4.92
N SER A 88 -13.93 -1.45 5.24
CA SER A 88 -15.39 -1.56 5.29
C SER A 88 -16.09 -1.29 3.95
N SER A 89 -15.34 -0.91 2.92
CA SER A 89 -15.89 -0.62 1.59
C SER A 89 -16.54 -1.87 0.97
N PRO A 90 -17.83 -1.81 0.55
CA PRO A 90 -18.52 -2.95 -0.03
C PRO A 90 -17.88 -3.34 -1.36
N GLY A 91 -17.35 -4.56 -1.42
CA GLY A 91 -16.76 -5.13 -2.63
C GLY A 91 -17.80 -5.90 -3.44
N PHE A 92 -17.63 -5.91 -4.76
CA PHE A 92 -18.26 -6.93 -5.60
C PHE A 92 -17.50 -8.25 -5.40
N TYR A 93 -18.04 -9.11 -4.56
CA TYR A 93 -17.51 -10.45 -4.34
C TYR A 93 -17.79 -11.30 -5.57
N HIS A 94 -16.77 -11.99 -6.09
CA HIS A 94 -17.02 -13.06 -7.04
C HIS A 94 -17.53 -14.26 -6.26
N PRO A 95 -18.78 -14.73 -6.47
CA PRO A 95 -19.35 -15.81 -5.68
C PRO A 95 -18.51 -17.10 -5.73
N GLU A 96 -17.82 -17.31 -6.85
CA GLU A 96 -16.93 -18.46 -7.07
C GLU A 96 -15.56 -18.30 -6.40
N ALA A 97 -15.16 -17.07 -6.05
CA ALA A 97 -13.83 -16.75 -5.50
C ALA A 97 -13.80 -16.66 -3.97
N ASP A 98 -14.81 -17.25 -3.29
CA ASP A 98 -14.87 -17.42 -1.83
C ASP A 98 -14.46 -16.16 -1.03
N GLY A 99 -15.06 -15.02 -1.38
CA GLY A 99 -14.80 -13.75 -0.69
C GLY A 99 -13.70 -12.87 -1.31
N TYR A 100 -12.99 -13.33 -2.34
CA TYR A 100 -12.05 -12.50 -3.08
C TYR A 100 -12.75 -11.47 -3.97
N SER A 101 -12.21 -10.26 -4.02
CA SER A 101 -12.71 -9.18 -4.88
C SER A 101 -11.56 -8.53 -5.66
N TYR A 102 -11.68 -8.52 -6.99
CA TYR A 102 -10.69 -7.89 -7.89
C TYR A 102 -10.71 -6.35 -7.85
N ASN A 103 -11.74 -5.76 -7.24
CA ASN A 103 -11.95 -4.30 -7.21
C ASN A 103 -11.63 -3.67 -5.84
N LYS A 104 -11.02 -4.41 -4.91
CA LYS A 104 -10.56 -3.89 -3.62
C LYS A 104 -9.32 -4.63 -3.14
N TYR A 105 -8.72 -4.15 -2.05
CA TYR A 105 -7.67 -4.87 -1.36
C TYR A 105 -8.25 -6.08 -0.61
N ASN A 106 -7.47 -7.16 -0.57
CA ASN A 106 -7.85 -8.43 0.05
C ASN A 106 -6.81 -8.82 1.09
N SER A 107 -7.19 -9.67 2.05
CA SER A 107 -6.22 -10.22 2.99
C SER A 107 -5.24 -11.15 2.26
N LEU A 108 -4.07 -11.39 2.85
CA LEU A 108 -3.09 -12.34 2.30
C LEU A 108 -3.68 -13.75 2.18
N GLU A 109 -4.54 -14.15 3.13
CA GLU A 109 -5.22 -15.45 3.11
C GLU A 109 -6.16 -15.57 1.91
N ASP A 110 -6.95 -14.54 1.63
CA ASP A 110 -7.87 -14.52 0.49
C ASP A 110 -7.11 -14.54 -0.84
N ILE A 111 -5.97 -13.83 -0.92
CA ILE A 111 -5.08 -13.88 -2.08
C ILE A 111 -4.56 -15.31 -2.29
N HIS A 112 -4.11 -16.00 -1.24
CA HIS A 112 -3.65 -17.38 -1.35
C HIS A 112 -4.78 -18.34 -1.77
N LYS A 113 -5.98 -18.20 -1.21
CA LYS A 113 -7.16 -18.98 -1.62
C LYS A 113 -7.47 -18.77 -3.10
N GLU A 114 -7.43 -17.52 -3.56
CA GLU A 114 -7.71 -17.20 -4.96
C GLU A 114 -6.66 -17.78 -5.91
N LEU A 115 -5.37 -17.72 -5.54
CA LEU A 115 -4.30 -18.36 -6.32
C LEU A 115 -4.52 -19.88 -6.44
N LEU A 116 -4.91 -20.54 -5.36
CA LEU A 116 -5.19 -21.98 -5.34
C LEU A 116 -6.41 -22.31 -6.21
N ARG A 117 -7.47 -21.49 -6.17
CA ARG A 117 -8.66 -21.62 -7.02
C ARG A 117 -8.30 -21.47 -8.50
N LEU A 118 -7.58 -20.42 -8.86
CA LEU A 118 -7.16 -20.17 -10.25
C LEU A 118 -6.30 -21.30 -10.81
N ARG A 119 -5.39 -21.86 -10.02
CA ARG A 119 -4.63 -23.07 -10.38
C ARG A 119 -5.55 -24.27 -10.61
N LYS A 120 -6.55 -24.47 -9.75
CA LYS A 120 -7.51 -25.58 -9.86
C LYS A 120 -8.39 -25.46 -11.10
N GLU A 121 -8.83 -24.26 -11.44
CA GLU A 121 -9.71 -24.01 -12.59
C GLU A 121 -8.96 -24.01 -13.92
N LYS A 122 -7.71 -23.56 -13.94
CA LYS A 122 -6.91 -23.46 -15.17
C LYS A 122 -5.54 -24.14 -14.99
N PRO A 123 -5.49 -25.45 -14.70
CA PRO A 123 -4.24 -26.16 -14.39
C PRO A 123 -3.24 -26.17 -15.56
N GLU A 124 -3.74 -26.14 -16.80
CA GLU A 124 -2.91 -26.06 -18.02
C GLU A 124 -2.23 -24.70 -18.22
N MET A 125 -2.76 -23.65 -17.57
CA MET A 125 -2.24 -22.29 -17.71
C MET A 125 -1.53 -21.81 -16.46
N ILE A 126 -2.00 -22.19 -15.26
CA ILE A 126 -1.55 -21.62 -14.00
C ILE A 126 -0.91 -22.73 -13.16
N SER A 127 0.36 -22.53 -12.84
CA SER A 127 1.10 -23.34 -11.86
C SER A 127 1.58 -22.44 -10.72
N LEU A 128 1.44 -22.91 -9.48
CA LEU A 128 1.98 -22.20 -8.30
C LEU A 128 3.31 -22.83 -7.90
N ILE A 129 4.29 -21.97 -7.58
CA ILE A 129 5.63 -22.37 -7.17
C ILE A 129 5.89 -21.77 -5.79
N ASP A 130 6.24 -22.63 -4.83
CA ASP A 130 6.78 -22.19 -3.54
C ASP A 130 8.26 -21.85 -3.73
N ILE A 131 8.64 -20.62 -3.38
CA ILE A 131 10.02 -20.13 -3.50
C ILE A 131 10.70 -19.95 -2.14
N GLY A 132 10.04 -20.34 -1.05
CA GLY A 132 10.55 -20.24 0.32
C GLY A 132 9.60 -19.51 1.26
N GLU A 133 10.15 -19.01 2.36
CA GLU A 133 9.36 -18.42 3.44
C GLU A 133 9.80 -16.97 3.72
N SER A 134 8.85 -16.14 4.12
CA SER A 134 9.10 -14.80 4.65
C SER A 134 9.80 -14.86 6.01
N HIS A 135 10.25 -13.72 6.54
CA HIS A 135 10.75 -13.59 7.91
C HIS A 135 9.78 -14.12 9.00
N GLU A 136 8.47 -13.98 8.79
CA GLU A 136 7.44 -14.50 9.72
C GLU A 136 6.97 -15.92 9.36
N ASN A 137 7.81 -16.69 8.64
CA ASN A 137 7.56 -18.08 8.21
C ASN A 137 6.26 -18.28 7.41
N ARG A 138 5.89 -17.30 6.58
CA ARG A 138 4.80 -17.42 5.61
C ARG A 138 5.33 -17.86 4.25
N THR A 139 4.66 -18.83 3.63
CA THR A 139 4.99 -19.31 2.28
C THR A 139 4.93 -18.19 1.25
N LEU A 140 5.96 -18.10 0.41
CA LEU A 140 6.05 -17.19 -0.72
C LEU A 140 5.65 -17.93 -2.00
N LEU A 141 4.47 -17.62 -2.52
CA LEU A 141 3.92 -18.27 -3.71
C LEU A 141 4.10 -17.40 -4.97
N VAL A 142 4.62 -18.00 -6.03
CA VAL A 142 4.69 -17.42 -7.38
C VAL A 142 3.68 -18.10 -8.29
N ALA A 143 2.83 -17.31 -8.94
CA ALA A 143 1.94 -17.78 -10.00
C ALA A 143 2.64 -17.72 -11.36
N LYS A 144 3.01 -18.87 -11.91
CA LYS A 144 3.53 -18.99 -13.27
C LYS A 144 2.38 -19.21 -14.24
N VAL A 145 2.23 -18.28 -15.18
CA VAL A 145 1.21 -18.33 -16.26
C VAL A 145 1.85 -18.83 -17.55
N ARG A 146 1.21 -19.79 -18.21
CA ARG A 146 1.62 -20.40 -19.48
C ARG A 146 0.51 -20.27 -20.51
N LYS A 147 0.90 -20.25 -21.79
CA LYS A 147 -0.05 -20.33 -22.90
C LYS A 147 -0.60 -21.76 -23.00
N CYS A 148 -1.91 -21.91 -22.98
CA CYS A 148 -2.56 -23.19 -23.31
C CYS A 148 -2.31 -23.48 -24.81
N ARG A 149 -1.68 -24.61 -25.13
CA ARG A 149 -1.53 -25.06 -26.51
C ARG A 149 -2.85 -25.70 -26.94
N GLN A 150 -3.60 -25.02 -27.81
CA GLN A 150 -4.71 -25.66 -28.52
C GLN A 150 -4.12 -26.74 -29.43
N PHE A 151 -4.47 -28.01 -29.19
CA PHE A 151 -4.23 -29.08 -30.16
C PHE A 151 -5.17 -28.85 -31.34
N ASN A 152 -4.62 -28.37 -32.46
CA ASN A 152 -5.36 -28.35 -33.73
C ASN A 152 -5.66 -29.80 -34.12
N HIS A 153 -6.91 -30.23 -33.97
CA HIS A 153 -7.41 -31.44 -34.59
C HIS A 153 -7.43 -31.21 -36.10
N ARG A 154 -6.34 -31.58 -36.80
CA ARG A 154 -6.40 -31.70 -38.26
C ARG A 154 -7.25 -32.92 -38.57
N SER A 155 -8.47 -32.69 -39.02
CA SER A 155 -9.21 -33.70 -39.77
C SER A 155 -8.32 -34.15 -40.93
N ILE A 156 -7.97 -35.44 -40.92
CA ILE A 156 -7.29 -36.07 -42.03
C ILE A 156 -8.39 -36.33 -43.06
N ASP A 157 -8.61 -35.37 -43.96
CA ASP A 157 -9.39 -35.61 -45.15
C ASP A 157 -8.52 -36.46 -46.10
N ASN A 158 -8.78 -37.76 -46.12
CA ASN A 158 -8.21 -38.68 -47.11
C ASN A 158 -8.89 -38.42 -48.46
N PHE A 159 -8.09 -38.09 -49.48
CA PHE A 159 -8.46 -38.22 -50.90
C PHE A 159 -8.00 -39.58 -51.43
#